data_AF-A0A2R7LI10-F1
#
_entry.id   AF-A0A2R7LI10-F1
#
_cell.length_a   1.000
_cell.length_b   1.000
_cell.length_c   1.000
_cell.angle_alpha   90.00
_cell.angle_beta   90.00
_cell.angle_gamma   90.00
#
_symmetry.space_group_name_H-M   'P 1'
#
loop_
_entity.id
_entity.type
_entity.pdbx_description
1 polymer ?
#
loop_
_entity_poly.entity_id
_entity_poly.type
_entity_poly.pdbx_seq_one_letter_code
_entity_poly.pdbx_strand_id
1 'polypeptide(L)'
;MTTPTLLNNGQPVTTEAQLNACIAAANALAANSGAYAIILSAAFQGTLDSPLTQINLAAGVSLDIQGNGAFLDGGGQQRGLYVNAGTVTIEDLTLYSMAAIGGSPLVSPGGGGAPGLGGGLYVGARAVVSLDGVNFQNNSARGGTGGVGDN
;
A
#
# COMPACT_ATOMS: atom_id res chain seq x y z
N MET A 1 4.16 4.17 -25.31
CA MET A 1 4.29 3.46 -24.02
C MET A 1 4.82 2.07 -24.33
N THR A 2 5.88 1.63 -23.66
CA THR A 2 6.33 0.24 -23.70
C THR A 2 5.40 -0.60 -22.84
N THR A 3 5.02 -1.79 -23.30
CA THR A 3 4.23 -2.74 -22.51
C THR A 3 4.96 -3.05 -21.20
N PRO A 4 4.31 -2.94 -20.03
CA PRO A 4 4.93 -3.28 -18.75
C PRO A 4 5.34 -4.75 -18.69
N THR A 5 6.45 -5.04 -18.02
CA THR A 5 6.82 -6.42 -17.69
C THR A 5 5.93 -6.94 -16.57
N LEU A 6 5.27 -8.08 -16.77
CA LEU A 6 4.37 -8.65 -15.76
C LEU A 6 5.16 -9.36 -14.65
N LEU A 7 4.83 -9.04 -13.40
CA LEU A 7 5.30 -9.77 -12.22
C LEU A 7 4.48 -11.06 -12.03
N ASN A 8 4.88 -11.90 -11.06
CA ASN A 8 4.25 -13.20 -10.80
C ASN A 8 4.23 -14.13 -12.04
N ASN A 9 5.26 -14.06 -12.90
CA ASN A 9 5.32 -14.78 -14.18
C ASN A 9 4.08 -14.55 -15.07
N GLY A 10 3.48 -13.36 -14.99
CA GLY A 10 2.27 -13.00 -15.73
C GLY A 10 0.98 -13.65 -15.22
N GLN A 11 1.02 -14.36 -14.10
CA GLN A 11 -0.18 -14.97 -13.51
C GLN A 11 -0.89 -13.97 -12.58
N PRO A 12 -2.25 -13.98 -12.55
CA PRO A 12 -2.99 -13.18 -11.60
C PRO A 12 -2.60 -13.51 -10.16
N VAL A 13 -2.40 -12.48 -9.35
CA VAL A 13 -2.18 -12.56 -7.92
C VAL A 13 -3.51 -12.80 -7.22
N THR A 14 -3.58 -13.86 -6.41
CA THR A 14 -4.80 -14.30 -5.72
C THR A 14 -4.67 -14.29 -4.20
N THR A 15 -3.47 -14.08 -3.66
CA THR A 15 -3.22 -14.08 -2.21
C THR A 15 -2.38 -12.90 -1.77
N GLU A 16 -2.54 -12.50 -0.51
CA GLU A 16 -1.75 -11.44 0.11
C GLU A 16 -0.24 -11.72 0.02
N ALA A 17 0.17 -12.96 0.28
CA ALA A 17 1.57 -13.36 0.20
C ALA A 17 2.16 -13.13 -1.20
N GLN A 18 1.39 -13.42 -2.26
CA GLN A 18 1.81 -13.17 -3.64
C GLN A 18 1.90 -11.66 -3.93
N LEU A 19 0.94 -10.87 -3.46
CA LEU A 19 0.97 -9.42 -3.61
C LEU A 19 2.22 -8.83 -2.94
N ASN A 20 2.50 -9.23 -1.70
CA ASN A 20 3.69 -8.84 -0.96
C ASN A 20 4.98 -9.25 -1.68
N ALA A 21 5.05 -10.48 -2.20
CA ALA A 21 6.20 -10.94 -2.97
C ALA A 21 6.40 -10.13 -4.26
N CYS A 22 5.32 -9.76 -4.96
CA CYS A 22 5.40 -8.94 -6.17
C CYS A 22 5.86 -7.51 -5.85
N ILE A 23 5.34 -6.89 -4.79
CA ILE A 23 5.81 -5.56 -4.35
C ILE A 23 7.29 -5.62 -3.97
N ALA A 24 7.70 -6.65 -3.23
CA ALA A 24 9.11 -6.85 -2.88
C ALA A 24 9.99 -7.02 -4.13
N ALA A 25 9.53 -7.77 -5.13
CA ALA A 25 10.22 -7.91 -6.41
C ALA A 25 10.34 -6.56 -7.15
N ALA A 26 9.27 -5.76 -7.20
CA ALA A 26 9.30 -4.43 -7.80
C ALA A 26 10.28 -3.49 -7.09
N ASN A 27 10.35 -3.55 -5.76
CA ASN A 27 11.29 -2.76 -4.95
C ASN A 27 12.75 -3.19 -5.17
N ALA A 28 13.00 -4.46 -5.51
CA ALA A 28 14.34 -5.00 -5.74
C ALA A 28 14.90 -4.68 -7.14
N LEU A 29 14.08 -4.11 -8.02
CA LEU A 29 14.52 -3.73 -9.37
C LEU A 29 15.59 -2.64 -9.31
N ALA A 30 16.59 -2.75 -10.19
CA ALA A 30 17.58 -1.72 -10.37
C ALA A 30 16.96 -0.42 -10.91
N ALA A 31 17.63 0.71 -10.69
CA ALA A 31 17.20 1.98 -11.27
C ALA A 31 17.09 1.89 -12.80
N ASN A 32 16.10 2.58 -13.37
CA ASN A 32 15.79 2.61 -14.79
C ASN A 32 15.40 1.24 -15.39
N SER A 33 14.95 0.28 -14.58
CA SER A 33 14.43 -1.00 -15.10
C SER A 33 13.14 -0.86 -15.92
N GLY A 34 12.52 0.32 -15.94
CA GLY A 34 11.32 0.59 -16.73
C GLY A 34 10.00 0.26 -16.01
N ALA A 35 8.98 -0.10 -16.80
CA ALA A 35 7.62 -0.31 -16.31
C ALA A 35 7.33 -1.79 -15.99
N TYR A 36 6.71 -2.03 -14.85
CA TYR A 36 6.28 -3.35 -14.38
C TYR A 36 4.80 -3.31 -13.97
N ALA A 37 4.12 -4.46 -14.06
CA ALA A 37 2.74 -4.57 -13.64
C ALA A 37 2.49 -5.75 -12.69
N ILE A 38 1.57 -5.55 -11.77
CA ILE A 38 0.96 -6.58 -10.92
C ILE A 38 -0.49 -6.68 -11.34
N ILE A 39 -0.91 -7.88 -11.74
CA ILE A 39 -2.28 -8.18 -12.11
C ILE A 39 -2.92 -8.87 -10.93
N LEU A 40 -3.88 -8.22 -10.26
CA LEU A 40 -4.71 -8.87 -9.25
C LEU A 40 -5.82 -9.68 -9.94
N SER A 41 -6.22 -10.77 -9.30
CA SER A 41 -7.41 -11.51 -9.69
C SER A 41 -8.65 -10.86 -9.07
N ALA A 42 -9.75 -10.76 -9.82
CA ALA A 42 -11.07 -10.41 -9.28
C ALA A 42 -11.53 -11.39 -8.17
N ALA A 43 -10.95 -12.59 -8.13
CA ALA A 43 -11.20 -13.58 -7.08
C ALA A 43 -10.31 -13.38 -5.83
N PHE A 44 -9.46 -12.36 -5.80
CA PHE A 44 -8.78 -11.94 -4.58
C PHE A 44 -9.84 -11.36 -3.63
N GLN A 45 -10.40 -12.25 -2.82
CA GLN A 45 -11.49 -11.97 -1.89
C GLN A 45 -11.03 -12.49 -0.52
N GLY A 46 -10.39 -11.62 0.26
CA GLY A 46 -9.88 -12.01 1.57
C GLY A 46 -9.50 -10.80 2.43
N THR A 47 -9.70 -10.97 3.73
CA THR A 47 -9.17 -10.03 4.73
C THR A 47 -7.66 -10.23 4.83
N LEU A 48 -6.92 -9.12 4.82
CA LEU A 48 -5.49 -9.11 5.01
C LEU A 48 -5.17 -9.56 6.43
N ASP A 49 -4.28 -10.54 6.57
CA ASP A 49 -3.82 -11.06 7.85
C ASP A 49 -2.50 -10.42 8.30
N SER A 50 -1.77 -9.79 7.37
CA SER A 50 -0.54 -9.07 7.65
C SER A 50 -0.48 -7.71 6.94
N PRO A 51 0.48 -6.84 7.32
CA PRO A 51 0.64 -5.56 6.65
C PRO A 51 1.16 -5.74 5.22
N LEU A 52 0.61 -4.99 4.27
CA LEU A 52 1.19 -4.92 2.94
C LEU A 52 2.61 -4.33 2.98
N THR A 53 3.46 -4.90 2.12
CA THR A 53 4.81 -4.44 1.86
C THR A 53 4.74 -3.02 1.30
N GLN A 54 5.57 -2.14 1.85
CA GLN A 54 5.66 -0.77 1.37
C GLN A 54 6.24 -0.74 -0.06
N ILE A 55 5.70 0.13 -0.91
CA ILE A 55 6.22 0.38 -2.26
C ILE A 55 7.27 1.48 -2.17
N ASN A 56 8.50 1.16 -2.57
CA ASN A 56 9.66 2.04 -2.52
C ASN A 56 10.55 1.77 -3.74
N LEU A 57 10.10 2.21 -4.90
CA LEU A 57 10.74 1.88 -6.18
C LEU A 57 12.03 2.70 -6.37
N ALA A 58 12.99 2.11 -7.07
CA ALA A 58 14.17 2.82 -7.55
C ALA A 58 13.79 3.89 -8.59
N ALA A 59 14.65 4.89 -8.79
CA ALA A 59 14.43 5.93 -9.80
C ALA A 59 14.29 5.30 -11.20
N GLY A 60 13.33 5.79 -12.00
CA GLY A 60 13.08 5.27 -13.35
C GLY A 60 12.37 3.91 -13.40
N VAL A 61 11.90 3.38 -12.25
CA VAL A 61 10.99 2.24 -12.19
C VAL A 61 9.57 2.75 -11.98
N SER A 62 8.62 2.23 -12.76
CA SER A 62 7.19 2.46 -12.56
C SER A 62 6.45 1.15 -12.32
N LEU A 63 5.45 1.19 -11.45
CA LEU A 63 4.63 0.04 -11.11
C LEU A 63 3.17 0.32 -11.46
N ASP A 64 2.55 -0.60 -12.17
CA ASP A 64 1.12 -0.59 -12.46
C ASP A 64 0.44 -1.70 -11.65
N ILE A 65 -0.50 -1.34 -10.78
CA ILE A 65 -1.28 -2.28 -9.97
C ILE A 65 -2.67 -2.37 -10.57
N GLN A 66 -2.88 -3.40 -11.39
CA GLN A 66 -4.13 -3.66 -12.07
C GLN A 66 -5.03 -4.48 -11.15
N GLY A 67 -6.00 -3.81 -10.53
CA GLY A 67 -6.92 -4.40 -9.57
C GLY A 67 -7.90 -5.39 -10.20
N ASN A 68 -8.31 -5.19 -11.45
CA ASN A 68 -9.30 -6.03 -12.14
C ASN A 68 -10.58 -6.27 -11.30
N GLY A 69 -11.01 -5.27 -10.53
CA GLY A 69 -12.17 -5.37 -9.62
C GLY A 69 -11.89 -6.09 -8.31
N ALA A 70 -10.62 -6.40 -7.99
CA ALA A 70 -10.23 -7.02 -6.72
C ALA A 70 -10.62 -6.18 -5.50
N PHE A 71 -10.79 -6.87 -4.38
CA PHE A 71 -11.19 -6.28 -3.11
C PHE A 71 -10.17 -6.64 -2.02
N LEU A 72 -9.42 -5.63 -1.57
CA LEU A 72 -8.52 -5.78 -0.43
C LEU A 72 -9.22 -5.28 0.83
N ASP A 73 -9.40 -6.16 1.80
CA ASP A 73 -10.04 -5.85 3.08
C ASP A 73 -9.02 -5.83 4.21
N GLY A 74 -8.79 -4.67 4.83
CA GLY A 74 -7.86 -4.55 5.96
C GLY A 74 -8.42 -5.02 7.31
N GLY A 75 -9.69 -5.43 7.38
CA GLY A 75 -10.31 -5.93 8.62
C GLY A 75 -10.39 -4.90 9.76
N GLY A 76 -10.16 -3.62 9.47
CA GLY A 76 -10.05 -2.53 10.43
C GLY A 76 -8.73 -2.53 11.21
N GLN A 77 -7.74 -3.33 10.79
CA GLN A 77 -6.47 -3.52 11.51
C GLN A 77 -5.25 -3.32 10.63
N GLN A 78 -5.31 -3.74 9.36
CA GLN A 78 -4.20 -3.60 8.43
C GLN A 78 -4.28 -2.27 7.70
N ARG A 79 -3.12 -1.62 7.54
CA ARG A 79 -3.01 -0.43 6.68
C ARG A 79 -3.19 -0.83 5.22
N GLY A 80 -3.66 0.13 4.41
CA GLY A 80 -3.71 -0.02 2.97
C GLY A 80 -2.35 0.16 2.29
N LEU A 81 -2.37 0.56 1.03
CA LEU A 81 -1.16 0.72 0.24
C LEU A 81 -0.28 1.86 0.77
N TYR A 82 1.02 1.62 0.90
CA TYR A 82 1.97 2.63 1.36
C TYR A 82 3.01 2.87 0.26
N VAL A 83 2.84 3.96 -0.50
CA VAL A 83 3.74 4.33 -1.59
C VAL A 83 4.69 5.40 -1.11
N ASN A 84 5.92 5.03 -0.79
CA ASN A 84 6.93 5.94 -0.25
C ASN A 84 7.72 6.68 -1.33
N ALA A 85 8.03 5.97 -2.43
CA ALA A 85 8.76 6.51 -3.56
C ALA A 85 8.45 5.73 -4.85
N GLY A 86 8.59 6.40 -6.00
CA GLY A 86 8.38 5.82 -7.32
C GLY A 86 7.14 6.38 -8.04
N THR A 87 6.93 5.93 -9.27
CA THR A 87 5.69 6.21 -10.02
C THR A 87 4.80 4.99 -9.97
N VAL A 88 3.60 5.13 -9.42
CA VAL A 88 2.65 4.02 -9.27
C VAL A 88 1.31 4.38 -9.89
N THR A 89 0.78 3.50 -10.74
CA THR A 89 -0.62 3.54 -11.16
C THR A 89 -1.38 2.47 -10.40
N ILE A 90 -2.59 2.77 -9.93
CA ILE A 90 -3.49 1.82 -9.30
C ILE A 90 -4.81 1.90 -10.03
N GLU A 91 -5.28 0.77 -10.52
CA GLU A 91 -6.46 0.69 -11.39
C GLU A 91 -7.48 -0.30 -10.83
N ASP A 92 -8.77 0.01 -10.94
CA ASP A 92 -9.89 -0.92 -10.68
C ASP A 92 -9.77 -1.74 -9.37
N LEU A 93 -9.40 -1.07 -8.28
CA LEU A 93 -9.15 -1.70 -6.98
C LEU A 93 -10.05 -1.12 -5.90
N THR A 94 -10.66 -1.97 -5.10
CA THR A 94 -11.30 -1.54 -3.85
C THR A 94 -10.39 -1.78 -2.65
N LEU A 95 -10.13 -0.71 -1.89
CA LEU A 95 -9.45 -0.72 -0.61
C LEU A 95 -10.48 -0.49 0.49
N TYR A 96 -10.81 -1.55 1.22
CA TYR A 96 -11.90 -1.59 2.20
C TYR A 96 -11.38 -1.82 3.62
N SER A 97 -11.99 -1.15 4.60
CA SER A 97 -11.73 -1.35 6.04
C SER A 97 -10.23 -1.34 6.39
N MET A 98 -9.45 -0.54 5.70
CA MET A 98 -8.04 -0.37 5.99
C MET A 98 -7.87 0.58 7.18
N ALA A 99 -6.93 0.28 8.09
CA ALA A 99 -6.66 1.11 9.25
C ALA A 99 -5.17 1.42 9.39
N ALA A 100 -4.82 2.71 9.34
CA ALA A 100 -3.51 3.18 9.76
C ALA A 100 -3.59 3.59 11.23
N ILE A 101 -2.91 2.84 12.11
CA ILE A 101 -2.95 3.04 13.56
C ILE A 101 -1.59 3.56 14.02
N GLY A 102 -1.57 4.78 14.53
CA GLY A 102 -0.39 5.42 15.10
C GLY A 102 0.04 4.74 16.40
N GLY A 103 1.36 4.60 16.58
CA GLY A 103 1.94 4.06 17.82
C GLY A 103 1.82 5.01 19.01
N SER A 104 1.73 4.43 20.21
CA SER A 104 1.84 5.16 21.49
C SER A 104 3.25 5.76 21.66
N PRO A 105 3.41 6.87 22.41
CA PRO A 105 4.71 7.45 22.72
C PRO A 105 5.55 6.44 23.50
N LEU A 106 6.85 6.36 23.17
CA LEU A 106 7.72 5.33 23.72
C LEU A 106 8.03 5.56 25.21
N VAL A 107 8.19 6.80 25.71
CA VAL A 107 8.52 7.07 27.14
C VAL A 107 8.46 8.55 27.60
N SER A 108 7.95 9.51 26.84
CA SER A 108 8.02 10.93 27.26
C SER A 108 6.68 11.50 27.73
N PRO A 109 6.58 11.98 28.99
CA PRO A 109 5.52 12.88 29.40
C PRO A 109 5.41 14.07 28.43
N GLY A 110 4.18 14.51 28.15
CA GLY A 110 3.90 15.62 27.24
C GLY A 110 4.09 15.36 25.73
N GLY A 111 4.54 14.18 25.30
CA GLY A 111 4.70 13.84 23.87
C GLY A 111 3.37 13.50 23.18
N GLY A 112 3.18 13.91 21.92
CA GLY A 112 2.06 13.45 21.10
C GLY A 112 2.24 12.01 20.59
N GLY A 113 1.15 11.26 20.39
CA GLY A 113 1.19 9.94 19.75
C GLY A 113 1.61 10.01 18.28
N ALA A 114 2.14 8.91 17.73
CA ALA A 114 2.51 8.88 16.32
C ALA A 114 1.26 8.99 15.43
N PRO A 115 1.36 9.59 14.23
CA PRO A 115 0.20 9.74 13.35
C PRO A 115 -0.19 8.41 12.69
N GLY A 116 -1.49 8.16 12.55
CA GLY A 116 -2.03 7.08 11.72
C GLY A 116 -2.10 7.52 10.27
N LEU A 117 -1.00 7.39 9.52
CA LEU A 117 -0.91 7.95 8.17
C LEU A 117 -1.42 6.97 7.11
N GLY A 118 -2.42 7.42 6.33
CA GLY A 118 -2.88 6.76 5.11
C GLY A 118 -3.63 5.46 5.35
N GLY A 119 -4.85 5.56 5.89
CA GLY A 119 -5.73 4.42 6.15
C GLY A 119 -5.84 3.49 4.95
N GLY A 120 -6.37 3.97 3.82
CA GLY A 120 -6.44 3.20 2.57
C GLY A 120 -5.23 3.37 1.65
N LEU A 121 -4.66 4.57 1.59
CA LEU A 121 -3.46 4.87 0.81
C LEU A 121 -2.62 5.94 1.52
N TYR A 122 -1.32 5.71 1.60
CA TYR A 122 -0.33 6.72 1.92
C TYR A 122 0.53 7.04 0.70
N VAL A 123 0.73 8.33 0.42
CA VAL A 123 1.61 8.83 -0.64
C VAL A 123 2.73 9.65 0.00
N GLY A 124 3.96 9.14 -0.08
CA GLY A 124 5.15 9.79 0.41
C GLY A 124 5.63 10.91 -0.52
N ALA A 125 6.45 11.82 0.00
CA ALA A 125 6.91 13.01 -0.73
C ALA A 125 7.72 12.71 -2.01
N ARG A 126 8.22 11.47 -2.18
CA ARG A 126 8.99 11.02 -3.34
C ARG A 126 8.18 10.14 -4.29
N ALA A 127 6.88 10.01 -4.04
CA ALA A 127 5.98 9.20 -4.84
C ALA A 127 5.12 10.06 -5.76
N VAL A 128 4.83 9.52 -6.94
CA VAL A 128 3.79 10.01 -7.85
C VAL A 128 2.80 8.87 -8.01
N VAL A 129 1.53 9.12 -7.67
CA VAL A 129 0.48 8.09 -7.72
C VAL A 129 -0.67 8.57 -8.60
N SER A 130 -1.05 7.74 -9.56
CA SER A 130 -2.25 7.88 -10.38
C SER A 130 -3.27 6.82 -9.97
N LEU A 131 -4.53 7.21 -9.86
CA LEU A 131 -5.64 6.32 -9.49
C LEU A 131 -6.69 6.36 -10.60
N ASP A 132 -7.12 5.20 -11.09
CA ASP A 132 -8.22 5.06 -12.05
C ASP A 132 -9.18 3.96 -11.59
N GLY A 133 -10.49 4.22 -11.55
CA GLY A 133 -11.44 3.22 -11.06
C GLY A 133 -11.22 2.73 -9.60
N VAL A 134 -10.43 3.43 -8.79
CA VAL A 134 -10.11 3.04 -7.40
C VAL A 134 -11.18 3.52 -6.43
N ASN A 135 -11.54 2.65 -5.49
CA ASN A 135 -12.58 2.91 -4.51
C ASN A 135 -12.07 2.71 -3.08
N PHE A 136 -12.20 3.75 -2.25
CA PHE A 136 -11.81 3.73 -0.84
C PHE A 136 -13.06 3.68 0.04
N GLN A 137 -13.22 2.61 0.81
CA GLN A 137 -14.42 2.40 1.62
C GLN A 137 -14.08 2.02 3.05
N ASN A 138 -14.76 2.63 4.02
CA ASN A 138 -14.62 2.31 5.45
C ASN A 138 -13.18 2.36 6.00
N ASN A 139 -12.29 3.09 5.33
CA ASN A 139 -10.90 3.21 5.75
C ASN A 139 -10.78 4.23 6.90
N SER A 140 -9.83 3.99 7.82
CA SER A 140 -9.59 4.89 8.96
C SER A 140 -8.11 5.19 9.17
N ALA A 141 -7.85 6.40 9.64
CA ALA A 141 -6.55 6.89 10.07
C ALA A 141 -6.69 7.30 11.53
N ARG A 142 -5.99 6.62 12.44
CA ARG A 142 -6.10 6.80 13.90
C ARG A 142 -4.75 7.20 14.46
N GLY A 143 -4.67 8.38 15.04
CA GLY A 143 -3.48 8.80 15.79
C GLY A 143 -3.23 7.89 17.00
N GLY A 144 -1.98 7.79 17.40
CA GLY A 144 -1.59 7.13 18.64
C GLY A 144 -2.06 7.91 19.86
N THR A 145 -2.04 7.25 21.02
CA THR A 145 -2.37 7.89 22.30
C THR A 145 -1.38 9.01 22.61
N GLY A 146 -1.85 10.13 23.17
CA GLY A 146 -0.95 11.16 23.70
C GLY A 146 -0.27 10.69 24.99
N GLY A 147 0.88 11.29 25.31
CA GLY A 147 1.56 11.11 26.59
C GLY A 147 0.76 11.72 27.74
N VAL A 148 1.06 11.26 28.96
CA VAL A 148 0.49 11.85 30.18
C VAL A 148 1.01 13.28 30.32
N GLY A 149 0.14 14.23 30.66
CA GLY A 149 0.54 15.61 30.95
C GLY A 149 1.20 15.70 32.32
N ASP A 150 2.31 16.43 32.41
CA ASP A 150 2.93 16.79 33.68
C ASP A 150 2.23 18.03 34.26
N ASN A 151 1.82 17.97 35.53
CA ASN A 151 1.22 19.08 36.29
C ASN A 151 2.27 19.85 37.08
#